data_AF-A0A1B6MTM6-F1
#
_entry.id   AF-A0A1B6MTM6-F1
#
_cell.length_a   1.000
_cell.length_b   1.000
_cell.length_c   1.000
_cell.angle_alpha   90.00
_cell.angle_beta   90.00
_cell.angle_gamma   90.00
#
_symmetry.space_group_name_H-M   'P 1'
#
loop_
_entity.id
_entity.type
_entity.pdbx_description
1 polymer ?
#
loop_
_entity_poly.entity_id
_entity_poly.type
_entity_poly.pdbx_seq_one_letter_code
_entity_poly.pdbx_strand_id
1 'polypeptide(L)'
;LECDRVHKARTVVRTGDLVFDWDETFELDLVSNRELDLLIYSWDPQYRHKLCYKGSVHLATLLRDSPIHQLALKIEPRGTLYLRLRHTDPHHTFLRRSKQLLLPSRSGVSKSLVSGIFGTELETVVNRENLTGGVPGGVVTSVTMATQLSVNNLVPIIVRRCVEEIERRGLDIIGLYRLCGSATKKRILREAFERNARTVD
;
A
#
# COMPACT_ATOMS: atom_id res chain seq x y z
N LEU A 1 3.67 2.93 15.05
CA LEU A 1 4.95 3.39 14.50
C LEU A 1 4.82 4.88 14.23
N GLU A 2 5.76 5.66 14.73
CA GLU A 2 5.81 7.10 14.58
C GLU A 2 7.15 7.51 14.00
N CYS A 3 7.17 8.51 13.14
CA CYS A 3 8.41 9.19 12.76
C CYS A 3 8.33 10.62 13.27
N ASP A 4 9.27 11.02 14.13
CA ASP A 4 9.30 12.34 14.78
C ASP A 4 7.93 12.77 15.34
N ARG A 5 7.28 11.88 16.10
CA ARG A 5 5.95 12.07 16.73
C ARG A 5 4.76 12.13 15.77
N VAL A 6 4.96 11.85 14.48
CA VAL A 6 3.88 11.72 13.50
C VAL A 6 3.54 10.25 13.32
N HIS A 7 2.29 9.86 13.57
CA HIS A 7 1.83 8.49 13.34
C HIS A 7 1.96 8.11 11.86
N LYS A 8 2.65 7.01 11.57
CA LYS A 8 2.91 6.54 10.20
C LYS A 8 2.25 5.20 9.89
N ALA A 9 2.21 4.28 10.85
CA ALA A 9 1.65 2.95 10.65
C ALA A 9 1.23 2.30 11.96
N ARG A 10 0.34 1.32 11.86
CA ARG A 10 -0.17 0.52 12.96
C ARG A 10 -0.25 -0.95 12.55
N THR A 11 0.17 -1.84 13.44
CA THR A 11 0.02 -3.29 13.29
C THR A 11 -1.37 -3.77 13.70
N VAL A 12 -1.69 -5.01 13.34
CA VAL A 12 -2.83 -5.72 13.90
C VAL A 12 -2.65 -5.94 15.41
N VAL A 13 -3.77 -6.03 16.12
CA VAL A 13 -3.77 -6.46 17.51
C VAL A 13 -3.39 -7.94 17.54
N ARG A 14 -2.45 -8.31 18.40
CA ARG A 14 -2.10 -9.70 18.70
C ARG A 14 -2.58 -10.03 20.10
N THR A 15 -3.31 -11.14 20.21
CA THR A 15 -3.73 -11.73 21.48
C THR A 15 -2.72 -12.82 21.83
N GLY A 16 -2.03 -12.70 22.96
CA GLY A 16 -1.01 -13.65 23.38
C GLY A 16 -0.25 -13.17 24.61
N ASP A 17 0.64 -14.01 25.11
CA ASP A 17 1.55 -13.72 26.23
C ASP A 17 2.62 -12.70 25.84
N LEU A 18 3.56 -12.41 26.76
CA LEU A 18 4.64 -11.44 26.60
C LEU A 18 5.59 -11.67 25.41
N VAL A 19 5.46 -12.80 24.69
CA VAL A 19 6.24 -13.16 23.51
C VAL A 19 5.27 -13.42 22.36
N PHE A 20 5.41 -12.66 21.28
CA PHE A 20 4.52 -12.75 20.13
C PHE A 20 5.16 -12.11 18.90
N ASP A 21 4.67 -12.50 17.72
CA ASP A 21 5.16 -12.02 16.43
C ASP A 21 4.06 -11.25 15.70
N TRP A 22 4.38 -10.03 15.26
CA TRP A 22 3.54 -9.31 14.32
C TRP A 22 3.73 -9.83 12.90
N ASP A 23 4.99 -10.03 12.50
CA ASP A 23 5.41 -10.34 11.13
C ASP A 23 4.73 -9.43 10.08
N GLU A 24 4.79 -8.12 10.33
CA GLU A 24 4.21 -7.13 9.45
C GLU A 24 5.28 -6.22 8.85
N THR A 25 5.11 -5.92 7.57
CA THR A 25 5.98 -5.00 6.82
C THR A 25 5.21 -3.73 6.48
N PHE A 26 5.84 -2.58 6.67
CA PHE A 26 5.32 -1.28 6.28
C PHE A 26 6.34 -0.56 5.39
N GLU A 27 5.84 0.15 4.38
CA GLU A 27 6.66 1.00 3.50
C GLU A 27 6.29 2.44 3.83
N LEU A 28 7.17 3.12 4.57
CA LEU A 28 6.90 4.46 5.09
C LEU A 28 7.64 5.49 4.26
N ASP A 29 6.93 6.53 3.82
CA ASP A 29 7.56 7.70 3.23
C ASP A 29 8.16 8.58 4.34
N LEU A 30 9.46 8.79 4.22
CA LEU A 30 10.27 9.57 5.15
C LEU A 30 10.69 10.87 4.49
N VAL A 31 10.44 11.99 5.17
CA VAL A 31 10.82 13.33 4.70
C VAL A 31 11.54 14.03 5.83
N SER A 32 12.87 14.11 5.73
CA SER A 32 13.75 14.67 6.76
C SER A 32 13.57 14.05 8.15
N ASN A 33 13.10 12.79 8.21
CA ASN A 33 12.80 12.16 9.48
C ASN A 33 14.06 11.67 10.20
N ARG A 34 14.13 11.86 11.52
CA ARG A 34 15.32 11.56 12.31
C ARG A 34 15.15 10.36 13.23
N GLU A 35 13.96 10.20 13.78
CA GLU A 35 13.65 9.18 14.77
C GLU A 35 12.45 8.35 14.35
N LEU A 36 12.57 7.02 14.46
CA LEU A 36 11.48 6.08 14.34
C LEU A 36 11.14 5.54 15.73
N ASP A 37 9.94 5.83 16.19
CA ASP A 37 9.38 5.39 17.46
C ASP A 37 8.44 4.18 17.27
N LEU A 38 8.72 3.12 18.02
CA LEU A 38 7.91 1.91 18.12
C LEU A 38 7.20 1.93 19.48
N LEU A 39 5.92 2.31 19.43
CA LEU A 39 5.03 2.40 20.60
C LEU A 39 4.13 1.17 20.65
N ILE A 40 4.20 0.43 21.76
CA ILE A 40 3.44 -0.80 21.96
C ILE A 40 2.36 -0.54 23.00
N TYR A 41 1.11 -0.71 22.59
CA TYR A 41 -0.06 -0.47 23.42
C TYR A 41 -0.74 -1.78 23.82
N SER A 42 -1.18 -1.86 25.07
CA SER A 42 -2.25 -2.76 25.46
C SER A 42 -3.56 -2.19 24.92
N TRP A 43 -4.20 -2.97 24.06
CA TRP A 43 -5.47 -2.61 23.44
C TRP A 43 -6.63 -2.93 24.38
N ASP A 44 -7.61 -2.02 24.40
CA ASP A 44 -8.84 -2.15 25.19
C ASP A 44 -10.02 -1.71 24.28
N PRO A 45 -11.13 -2.47 24.22
CA PRO A 45 -12.28 -2.15 23.38
C PRO A 45 -13.14 -0.99 23.89
N GLN A 46 -13.13 -0.70 25.20
CA GLN A 46 -14.02 0.26 25.84
C GLN A 46 -13.29 1.53 26.27
N TYR A 47 -12.04 1.38 26.72
CA TYR A 47 -11.24 2.45 27.28
C TYR A 47 -10.06 2.84 26.39
N ARG A 48 -9.38 3.91 26.80
CA ARG A 48 -8.16 4.38 26.13
C ARG A 48 -7.08 3.30 26.22
N HIS A 49 -6.49 2.96 25.08
CA HIS A 49 -5.36 2.04 25.03
C HIS A 49 -4.19 2.55 25.89
N LYS A 50 -3.55 1.63 26.63
CA LYS A 50 -2.45 1.96 27.53
C LYS A 50 -1.12 1.76 26.81
N LEU A 51 -0.28 2.79 26.77
CA LEU A 51 1.11 2.64 26.31
C LEU A 51 1.85 1.78 27.33
N CYS A 52 2.37 0.64 26.88
CA CYS A 52 3.07 -0.30 27.73
C CYS A 52 4.58 -0.24 27.53
N TYR A 53 5.01 -0.10 26.28
CA TYR A 53 6.43 -0.10 25.94
C TYR A 53 6.76 0.89 24.83
N LYS A 54 7.99 1.40 24.86
CA LYS A 54 8.55 2.27 23.82
C LYS A 54 9.95 1.80 23.43
N GLY A 55 10.24 1.79 22.14
CA GLY A 55 11.60 1.72 21.60
C GLY A 55 11.80 2.78 20.54
N SER A 56 13.01 3.32 20.43
CA SER A 56 13.34 4.40 19.50
C SER A 56 14.56 4.03 18.67
N VAL A 57 14.56 4.45 17.42
CA VAL A 57 15.65 4.22 16.48
C VAL A 57 16.04 5.53 15.81
N HIS A 58 17.29 5.93 15.96
CA HIS A 58 17.85 7.08 15.23
C HIS A 58 18.19 6.67 13.80
N LEU A 59 17.35 7.11 12.87
CA LEU A 59 17.43 6.76 11.45
C LEU A 59 18.74 7.24 10.82
N ALA A 60 19.15 8.48 11.11
CA ALA A 60 20.35 9.07 10.50
C ALA A 60 21.64 8.28 10.77
N THR A 61 21.74 7.59 11.91
CA THR A 61 22.91 6.76 12.22
C THR A 61 22.87 5.46 11.43
N LEU A 62 21.75 4.75 11.46
CA LEU A 62 21.63 3.47 10.75
C LEU A 62 21.80 3.64 9.24
N LEU A 63 21.07 4.58 8.64
CA LEU A 63 21.01 4.77 7.20
C LEU A 63 22.37 5.11 6.56
N ARG A 64 23.35 5.56 7.35
CA ARG A 64 24.72 5.82 6.89
C ARG A 64 25.54 4.54 6.73
N ASP A 65 25.29 3.53 7.55
CA ASP A 65 26.13 2.33 7.59
C ASP A 65 25.74 1.29 6.54
N SER A 66 24.43 1.11 6.30
CA SER A 66 23.91 0.11 5.36
C SER A 66 22.49 0.47 4.89
N PRO A 67 22.05 0.02 3.70
CA PRO A 67 20.65 0.13 3.32
C PRO A 67 19.75 -0.88 4.05
N ILE A 68 20.29 -1.90 4.72
CA ILE A 68 19.52 -2.94 5.42
C ILE A 68 20.10 -3.18 6.81
N HIS A 69 19.23 -3.20 7.82
CA HIS A 69 19.57 -3.49 9.21
C HIS A 69 18.61 -4.51 9.81
N GLN A 70 19.15 -5.42 10.62
CA GLN A 70 18.37 -6.29 11.50
C GLN A 70 18.74 -5.93 12.93
N LEU A 71 17.75 -5.55 13.73
CA LEU A 71 17.95 -4.96 15.04
C LEU A 71 17.25 -5.80 16.11
N ALA A 72 17.94 -6.00 17.23
CA ALA A 72 17.36 -6.44 18.50
C ALA A 72 17.24 -5.21 19.40
N LEU A 73 16.14 -4.46 19.24
CA LEU A 73 15.92 -3.19 19.92
C LEU A 73 15.46 -3.42 21.36
N LYS A 74 16.23 -2.93 22.34
CA LYS A 74 15.76 -2.88 23.72
C LYS A 74 14.64 -1.85 23.85
N ILE A 75 13.57 -2.23 24.52
CA ILE A 75 12.40 -1.38 24.75
C ILE A 75 12.24 -1.11 26.24
N GLU A 76 11.76 0.08 26.58
CA GLU A 76 11.50 0.49 27.95
C GLU A 76 10.07 0.14 28.36
N PRO A 77 9.82 -0.28 29.62
CA PRO A 77 10.81 -0.46 30.68
C PRO A 77 11.60 -1.78 30.60
N ARG A 78 11.15 -2.74 29.81
CA ARG A 78 11.83 -4.03 29.59
C ARG A 78 11.36 -4.68 28.31
N GLY A 79 12.18 -5.57 27.77
CA GLY A 79 11.86 -6.38 26.60
C GLY A 79 12.85 -6.18 25.47
N THR A 80 12.69 -6.95 24.39
CA THR A 80 13.46 -6.80 23.15
C THR A 80 12.51 -6.95 21.98
N LEU A 81 12.55 -6.00 21.06
CA LEU A 81 11.80 -6.01 19.82
C LEU A 81 12.74 -6.31 18.66
N TYR A 82 12.46 -7.37 17.92
CA TYR A 82 13.20 -7.67 16.70
C TYR A 82 12.55 -6.97 15.51
N LEU A 83 13.35 -6.26 14.72
CA LEU A 83 12.87 -5.60 13.51
C LEU A 83 13.92 -5.60 12.41
N ARG A 84 13.46 -5.53 11.17
CA ARG A 84 14.30 -5.32 10.00
C ARG A 84 13.93 -3.99 9.36
N LEU A 85 14.93 -3.13 9.16
CA LEU A 85 14.79 -1.87 8.45
C LEU A 85 15.47 -1.97 7.10
N ARG A 86 14.82 -1.47 6.05
CA ARG A 86 15.40 -1.31 4.73
C ARG A 86 15.15 0.09 4.22
N HIS A 87 16.22 0.79 3.88
CA HIS A 87 16.18 2.04 3.15
C HIS A 87 16.10 1.77 1.65
N THR A 88 15.19 2.46 0.97
CA THR A 88 15.11 2.46 -0.49
C THR A 88 15.20 3.90 -0.94
N ASP A 89 16.19 4.20 -1.76
CA ASP A 89 16.35 5.54 -2.31
C ASP A 89 15.11 5.94 -3.13
N PRO A 90 14.60 7.18 -2.99
CA PRO A 90 13.43 7.65 -3.73
C PRO A 90 13.55 7.44 -5.25
N HIS A 91 14.75 7.59 -5.83
CA HIS A 91 14.97 7.37 -7.26
C HIS A 91 14.55 5.94 -7.67
N HIS A 92 14.94 4.93 -6.90
CA HIS A 92 14.51 3.54 -7.15
C HIS A 92 13.00 3.34 -6.99
N THR A 93 12.37 4.06 -6.06
CA THR A 93 10.91 4.01 -5.85
C THR A 93 10.14 4.63 -7.03
N PHE A 94 10.70 5.66 -7.66
CA PHE A 94 10.09 6.32 -8.82
C PHE A 94 10.37 5.61 -10.16
N LEU A 95 11.36 4.72 -10.22
CA LEU A 95 11.60 3.82 -11.36
C LEU A 95 10.56 2.69 -11.40
N ARG A 96 9.29 3.06 -11.63
CA ARG A 96 8.17 2.13 -11.70
C ARG A 96 8.29 1.31 -12.99
N ARG A 97 8.29 -0.01 -12.87
CA ARG A 97 8.16 -0.92 -14.01
C ARG A 97 6.75 -1.46 -14.06
N SER A 98 6.10 -1.31 -15.20
CA SER A 98 4.80 -1.94 -15.44
C SER A 98 4.93 -3.45 -15.31
N LYS A 99 4.03 -4.08 -14.55
CA LYS A 99 3.89 -5.54 -14.61
C LYS A 99 3.29 -5.90 -15.96
N GLN A 100 3.92 -6.81 -16.70
CA GLN A 100 3.30 -7.39 -17.89
C GLN A 100 2.32 -8.48 -17.47
N LEU A 101 1.06 -8.34 -17.88
CA LEU A 101 0.01 -9.31 -17.67
C LEU A 101 -0.03 -10.25 -18.88
N LEU A 102 0.07 -11.55 -18.61
CA LEU A 102 -0.10 -12.59 -19.61
C LEU A 102 -1.57 -12.95 -19.68
N LEU A 103 -2.22 -12.59 -20.78
CA LEU A 103 -3.62 -12.93 -21.04
C LEU A 103 -3.70 -13.96 -22.17
N PRO A 104 -4.64 -14.92 -22.10
CA PRO A 104 -4.94 -15.81 -23.23
C PRO A 104 -5.35 -14.96 -24.43
N SER A 105 -4.68 -15.10 -25.59
CA SER A 105 -5.14 -14.39 -26.79
C SER A 105 -6.34 -15.09 -27.42
N ARG A 106 -7.09 -14.34 -28.23
CA ARG A 106 -8.29 -14.81 -28.95
C ARG A 106 -8.02 -15.99 -29.89
N SER A 107 -6.78 -16.21 -30.30
CA SER A 107 -6.43 -17.33 -31.18
C SER A 107 -6.16 -18.63 -30.42
N GLY A 108 -6.05 -18.61 -29.08
CA GLY A 108 -5.67 -19.76 -28.27
C GLY A 108 -4.21 -20.22 -28.44
N VAL A 109 -3.48 -19.68 -29.42
CA VAL A 109 -2.11 -20.08 -29.79
C VAL A 109 -1.04 -19.13 -29.25
N SER A 110 -1.39 -17.88 -28.92
CA SER A 110 -0.44 -16.89 -28.35
C SER A 110 -0.93 -16.30 -27.03
N LYS A 111 0.00 -15.91 -26.15
CA LYS A 111 -0.30 -15.07 -24.99
C LYS A 111 -0.15 -13.61 -25.41
N SER A 112 -1.18 -12.80 -25.19
CA SER A 112 -1.09 -11.35 -25.39
C SER A 112 -0.47 -10.73 -24.14
N LEU A 113 0.60 -9.95 -24.32
CA LEU A 113 1.20 -9.15 -23.26
C LEU A 113 0.46 -7.83 -23.16
N VAL A 114 -0.22 -7.60 -22.05
CA VAL A 114 -0.88 -6.33 -21.77
C VAL A 114 -0.21 -5.68 -20.56
N SER A 115 0.08 -4.39 -20.66
CA SER A 115 0.61 -3.65 -19.53
C SER A 115 -0.40 -3.60 -18.38
N GLY A 116 0.07 -3.75 -17.14
CA GLY A 116 -0.74 -3.59 -15.95
C GLY A 116 -1.26 -2.17 -15.76
N ILE A 117 -1.94 -1.92 -14.64
CA ILE A 117 -2.35 -0.57 -14.22
C ILE A 117 -1.16 0.14 -13.57
N PHE A 118 -0.44 -0.53 -12.67
CA PHE A 118 0.63 0.08 -11.90
C PHE A 118 1.94 0.11 -12.71
N GLY A 119 2.58 1.28 -12.74
CA GLY A 119 3.82 1.48 -13.49
C GLY A 119 3.64 1.68 -15.00
N THR A 120 2.39 1.79 -15.46
CA THR A 120 2.04 2.17 -16.84
C THR A 120 1.74 3.68 -16.88
N GLU A 121 1.97 4.30 -18.04
CA GLU A 121 1.63 5.71 -18.26
C GLU A 121 0.14 5.98 -18.09
N LEU A 122 -0.18 7.13 -17.49
CA LEU A 122 -1.55 7.52 -17.15
C LEU A 122 -2.47 7.51 -18.37
N GLU A 123 -2.04 8.12 -19.48
CA GLU A 123 -2.82 8.19 -20.72
C GLU A 123 -3.14 6.80 -21.28
N THR A 124 -2.16 5.89 -21.24
CA THR A 124 -2.34 4.50 -21.67
C THR A 124 -3.39 3.78 -20.81
N VAL A 125 -3.35 3.97 -19.49
CA VAL A 125 -4.34 3.38 -18.57
C VAL A 125 -5.74 3.94 -18.87
N VAL A 126 -5.88 5.27 -18.95
CA VAL A 126 -7.16 5.95 -19.21
C VAL A 126 -7.76 5.51 -20.55
N ASN A 127 -6.98 5.53 -21.63
CA ASN A 127 -7.44 5.13 -22.95
C ASN A 127 -7.92 3.67 -22.97
N ARG A 128 -7.17 2.77 -22.32
CA ARG A 128 -7.56 1.37 -22.20
C ARG A 128 -8.85 1.20 -21.40
N GLU A 129 -8.96 1.87 -20.25
CA GLU A 129 -10.15 1.77 -19.40
C GLU A 129 -11.41 2.30 -20.10
N ASN A 130 -11.28 3.36 -20.91
CA ASN A 130 -12.38 3.86 -21.74
C ASN A 130 -12.83 2.86 -22.81
N LEU A 131 -11.91 2.03 -23.33
CA LEU A 131 -12.20 1.02 -24.34
C LEU A 131 -12.73 -0.30 -23.75
N THR A 132 -12.19 -0.74 -22.61
CA THR A 132 -12.46 -2.07 -22.04
C THR A 132 -13.29 -2.04 -20.76
N GLY A 133 -13.68 -0.85 -20.31
CA GLY A 133 -14.36 -0.65 -19.04
C GLY A 133 -13.51 -0.99 -17.81
N GLY A 134 -12.19 -1.14 -17.95
CA GLY A 134 -11.29 -1.51 -16.84
C GLY A 134 -11.03 -3.00 -16.67
N VAL A 135 -11.51 -3.84 -17.59
CA VAL A 135 -11.20 -5.27 -17.62
C VAL A 135 -9.99 -5.49 -18.55
N PRO A 136 -8.88 -6.08 -18.08
CA PRO A 136 -7.75 -6.43 -18.94
C PRO A 136 -8.19 -7.41 -20.03
N GLY A 137 -7.90 -7.10 -21.31
CA GLY A 137 -8.32 -7.92 -22.45
C GLY A 137 -9.82 -7.85 -22.78
N GLY A 138 -10.58 -6.95 -22.15
CA GLY A 138 -11.99 -6.71 -22.44
C GLY A 138 -12.20 -6.29 -23.91
N VAL A 139 -13.34 -6.69 -24.46
CA VAL A 139 -13.71 -6.35 -25.84
C VAL A 139 -14.36 -4.98 -25.86
N VAL A 140 -14.02 -4.16 -26.86
CA VAL A 140 -14.77 -2.93 -27.13
C VAL A 140 -16.20 -3.32 -27.51
N THR A 141 -17.16 -2.98 -26.65
CA THR A 141 -18.59 -3.16 -26.92
C THR A 141 -19.22 -1.84 -27.37
N SER A 142 -20.36 -1.91 -28.06
CA SER A 142 -21.15 -0.73 -28.44
C SER A 142 -21.53 0.15 -27.24
N VAL A 143 -21.69 -0.45 -26.05
CA VAL A 143 -21.95 0.26 -24.78
C VAL A 143 -20.74 1.11 -24.34
N THR A 144 -19.52 0.57 -24.44
CA THR A 144 -18.27 1.31 -24.18
C THR A 144 -18.04 2.43 -25.19
N MET A 145 -18.40 2.25 -26.47
CA MET A 145 -18.31 3.31 -27.47
C MET A 145 -19.33 4.43 -27.27
N ALA A 146 -20.58 4.10 -26.89
CA ALA A 146 -21.61 5.10 -26.60
C ALA A 146 -21.28 5.92 -25.34
N THR A 147 -20.59 5.32 -24.36
CA THR A 147 -20.12 6.03 -23.16
C THR A 147 -18.86 6.87 -23.41
N GLN A 148 -18.01 6.52 -24.39
CA GLN A 148 -16.90 7.39 -24.84
C GLN A 148 -17.39 8.72 -25.44
N LEU A 149 -18.52 8.71 -26.15
CA LEU A 149 -19.09 9.92 -26.75
C LEU A 149 -19.71 10.89 -25.73
N SER A 150 -20.09 10.41 -24.54
CA SER A 150 -20.75 11.23 -23.51
C SER A 150 -19.87 11.56 -22.30
N VAL A 151 -18.82 10.79 -22.02
CA VAL A 151 -17.93 11.02 -20.88
C VAL A 151 -16.49 10.61 -21.21
N ASN A 152 -15.64 11.58 -21.57
CA ASN A 152 -14.19 11.40 -21.53
C ASN A 152 -13.75 11.29 -20.06
N ASN A 153 -13.67 10.07 -19.54
CA ASN A 153 -13.16 9.84 -18.19
C ASN A 153 -11.65 10.05 -18.21
N LEU A 154 -11.20 11.26 -17.87
CA LEU A 154 -9.78 11.59 -17.71
C LEU A 154 -9.16 10.99 -16.44
N VAL A 155 -10.00 10.49 -15.54
CA VAL A 155 -9.61 9.95 -14.24
C VAL A 155 -9.69 8.42 -14.27
N PRO A 156 -8.58 7.70 -14.01
CA PRO A 156 -8.57 6.24 -13.94
C PRO A 156 -9.54 5.67 -12.91
N ILE A 157 -10.06 4.47 -13.19
CA ILE A 157 -11.00 3.73 -12.32
C ILE A 157 -10.41 3.54 -10.93
N ILE A 158 -9.11 3.21 -10.82
CA ILE A 158 -8.45 3.06 -9.53
C ILE A 158 -8.57 4.31 -8.66
N VAL A 159 -8.36 5.50 -9.23
CA VAL A 159 -8.46 6.76 -8.49
C VAL A 159 -9.90 6.97 -8.03
N ARG A 160 -10.87 6.78 -8.94
CA ARG A 160 -12.30 6.91 -8.63
C ARG A 160 -12.73 5.98 -7.50
N ARG A 161 -12.38 4.68 -7.59
CA ARG A 161 -12.73 3.68 -6.58
C ARG A 161 -12.13 4.01 -5.21
N CYS A 162 -10.87 4.44 -5.18
CA CYS A 162 -10.24 4.85 -3.92
C CYS A 162 -10.92 6.09 -3.32
N VAL A 163 -11.32 7.07 -4.14
CA VAL A 163 -12.04 8.26 -3.66
C VAL A 163 -13.45 7.90 -3.18
N GLU A 164 -14.22 7.15 -3.96
CA GLU A 164 -15.55 6.64 -3.58
C GLU A 164 -15.49 5.90 -2.23
N GLU A 165 -14.44 5.11 -2.01
CA GLU A 165 -14.28 4.36 -0.78
C GLU A 165 -13.95 5.26 0.43
N ILE A 166 -13.18 6.32 0.22
CA ILE A 166 -12.93 7.35 1.24
C ILE A 166 -14.22 8.12 1.55
N GLU A 167 -14.98 8.51 0.54
CA GLU A 167 -16.24 9.24 0.72
C GLU A 167 -17.30 8.40 1.43
N ARG A 168 -17.46 7.14 1.01
CA ARG A 168 -18.41 6.19 1.60
C ARG A 168 -18.13 5.90 3.07
N ARG A 169 -16.86 5.76 3.43
CA ARG A 169 -16.42 5.47 4.81
C ARG A 169 -16.26 6.73 5.67
N GLY A 170 -16.09 7.89 5.03
CA GLY A 170 -15.79 9.15 5.68
C GLY A 170 -14.34 9.29 6.13
N LEU A 171 -14.01 10.49 6.60
CA LEU A 171 -12.65 10.89 6.97
C LEU A 171 -12.26 10.48 8.41
N ASP A 172 -13.21 9.95 9.18
CA ASP A 172 -12.99 9.58 10.58
C ASP A 172 -12.35 8.19 10.73
N ILE A 173 -12.41 7.36 9.68
CA ILE A 173 -11.78 6.03 9.71
C ILE A 173 -10.25 6.17 9.67
N ILE A 174 -9.63 5.77 10.77
CA ILE A 174 -8.18 5.76 10.90
C ILE A 174 -7.58 4.68 9.99
N GLY A 175 -6.51 5.02 9.28
CA GLY A 175 -5.77 4.09 8.43
C GLY A 175 -6.32 3.87 7.02
N LEU A 176 -7.37 4.60 6.63
CA LEU A 176 -7.85 4.62 5.24
C LEU A 176 -7.00 5.55 4.36
N TYR A 177 -6.74 6.78 4.82
CA TYR A 177 -5.92 7.77 4.09
C TYR A 177 -4.76 8.38 4.91
N ARG A 178 -4.71 8.13 6.23
CA ARG A 178 -3.75 8.79 7.16
C ARG A 178 -2.59 7.92 7.64
N LEU A 179 -2.75 6.61 7.60
CA LEU A 179 -1.71 5.67 8.02
C LEU A 179 -1.36 4.74 6.87
N CYS A 180 -0.09 4.39 6.77
CA CYS A 180 0.35 3.36 5.84
C CYS A 180 -0.28 2.02 6.22
N GLY A 181 -0.98 1.41 5.27
CA GLY A 181 -1.41 0.02 5.38
C GLY A 181 -0.24 -0.97 5.31
N SER A 182 -0.43 -2.17 5.86
CA SER A 182 0.51 -3.29 5.73
C SER A 182 0.85 -3.56 4.27
N ALA A 183 2.13 -3.79 3.96
CA ALA A 183 2.62 -4.05 2.61
C ALA A 183 1.91 -5.26 1.97
N THR A 184 1.60 -6.30 2.76
CA THR A 184 0.85 -7.46 2.30
C THR A 184 -0.56 -7.09 1.87
N LYS A 185 -1.28 -6.28 2.66
CA LYS A 185 -2.63 -5.81 2.32
C LYS A 185 -2.60 -4.92 1.08
N LYS A 186 -1.64 -3.98 0.99
CA LYS A 186 -1.43 -3.15 -0.20
C LYS A 186 -1.16 -3.98 -1.45
N ARG A 187 -0.36 -5.05 -1.35
CA ARG A 187 -0.07 -5.97 -2.47
C ARG A 187 -1.33 -6.69 -2.94
N ILE A 188 -2.13 -7.24 -2.02
CA ILE A 188 -3.38 -7.93 -2.36
C ILE A 188 -4.34 -6.97 -3.07
N LEU A 189 -4.48 -5.74 -2.57
CA LEU A 189 -5.32 -4.72 -3.19
C LEU A 189 -4.81 -4.34 -4.58
N ARG A 190 -3.49 -4.15 -4.74
CA ARG A 190 -2.85 -3.92 -6.04
C ARG A 190 -3.16 -5.03 -7.03
N GLU A 191 -3.04 -6.29 -6.61
CA GLU A 191 -3.35 -7.46 -7.44
C GLU A 191 -4.84 -7.54 -7.80
N ALA A 192 -5.74 -7.12 -6.90
CA ALA A 192 -7.16 -7.04 -7.21
C ALA A 192 -7.45 -6.01 -8.30
N PHE A 193 -6.86 -4.82 -8.21
CA PHE A 193 -6.95 -3.80 -9.27
C PHE A 193 -6.42 -4.31 -10.61
N GLU A 194 -5.27 -4.98 -10.60
CA GLU A 194 -4.69 -5.57 -11.82
C GLU A 194 -5.58 -6.65 -12.45
N ARG A 195 -6.40 -7.37 -11.67
CA ARG A 195 -7.34 -8.37 -12.20
C ARG A 195 -8.58 -7.72 -12.81
N ASN A 196 -9.23 -6.83 -12.07
CA ASN A 196 -10.41 -6.11 -12.53
C ASN A 196 -10.64 -4.88 -11.65
N ALA A 197 -10.31 -3.70 -12.16
CA ALA A 197 -10.39 -2.46 -11.40
C ALA A 197 -11.82 -2.09 -10.96
N ARG A 198 -12.86 -2.59 -11.62
CA ARG A 198 -14.26 -2.27 -11.29
C ARG A 198 -14.78 -3.00 -10.05
N THR A 199 -14.25 -4.19 -9.78
CA THR A 199 -14.79 -5.10 -8.76
C THR A 199 -13.94 -5.16 -7.50
N VAL A 200 -12.96 -4.26 -7.38
CA VAL A 200 -12.12 -4.17 -6.18
C VAL A 200 -12.93 -3.58 -5.03
N ASP A 201 -12.85 -4.22 -3.88
CA ASP A 201 -13.43 -3.80 -2.59
C ASP A 201 -12.32 -3.44 -1.60
#